data_AF-A0A380FM34-F1
#
_entry.id   AF-A0A380FM34-F1
#
_cell.length_a   1.000
_cell.length_b   1.000
_cell.length_c   1.000
_cell.angle_alpha   90.00
_cell.angle_beta   90.00
_cell.angle_gamma   90.00
#
_symmetry.space_group_name_H-M   'P 1'
#
loop_
_entity.id
_entity.type
_entity.pdbx_description
1 polymer ?
#
loop_
_entity_poly.entity_id
_entity_poly.type
_entity_poly.pdbx_seq_one_letter_code
_entity_poly.pdbx_strand_id
1 'polypeptide(L)' 'MQGVEIADNWNMLGMRSTESHDLVLNDVHIPKENFVETRSAGVKKPNGWILHIPSVYLGIAQAARDYAVDFAKKT' A
#
# COMPACT_ATOMS: atom_id res chain seq x y z
N MET A 1 -11.14 -19.22 6.84
CA MET A 1 -10.25 -19.85 7.84
C MET A 1 -10.82 -19.53 9.22
N GLN A 2 -10.87 -20.49 10.14
CA GLN A 2 -11.38 -20.20 11.48
C GLN A 2 -10.45 -19.19 12.16
N GLY A 3 -11.03 -18.17 12.80
CA GLY A 3 -10.27 -17.13 13.51
C GLY A 3 -9.66 -16.03 12.63
N VAL A 4 -9.88 -16.02 11.31
CA VAL A 4 -9.39 -14.96 10.41
C VAL A 4 -10.54 -14.07 9.97
N GLU A 5 -10.39 -12.76 10.17
CA GLU A 5 -11.37 -11.74 9.81
C GLU A 5 -10.71 -10.52 9.16
N ILE A 6 -11.42 -9.87 8.24
CA ILE A 6 -11.06 -8.56 7.70
C ILE A 6 -11.98 -7.53 8.35
N ALA A 7 -11.39 -6.55 9.06
CA ALA A 7 -12.18 -5.53 9.73
C ALA A 7 -12.76 -4.53 8.71
N ASP A 8 -14.05 -4.22 8.81
CA ASP A 8 -14.68 -3.18 7.97
C ASP A 8 -14.44 -1.78 8.56
N ASN A 9 -13.18 -1.35 8.54
CA ASN A 9 -12.74 -0.09 9.16
C ASN A 9 -12.08 0.89 8.17
N TRP A 10 -12.20 0.63 6.87
CA TRP A 10 -11.56 1.45 5.86
C TRP A 10 -12.33 2.76 5.60
N ASN A 11 -11.79 3.88 6.08
CA ASN A 11 -12.33 5.22 5.82
C ASN A 11 -11.21 6.26 5.73
N MET A 12 -10.68 6.48 4.52
CA MET A 12 -9.53 7.37 4.28
C MET A 12 -9.86 8.59 3.41
N LEU A 13 -9.05 9.65 3.58
CA LEU A 13 -9.19 10.91 2.86
C LEU A 13 -8.92 10.77 1.35
N GLY A 14 -7.96 9.92 0.98
CA GLY A 14 -7.52 9.69 -0.39
C GLY A 14 -7.36 8.21 -0.68
N MET A 15 -7.01 7.87 -1.93
CA MET A 15 -6.89 6.48 -2.39
C MET A 15 -8.14 5.63 -2.05
N ARG A 16 -9.32 6.24 -2.05
CA ARG A 16 -10.58 5.59 -1.63
C ARG A 16 -10.98 4.40 -2.51
N SER A 17 -10.43 4.31 -3.72
CA SER A 17 -10.59 3.17 -4.63
C SER A 17 -9.68 1.98 -4.27
N THR A 18 -8.80 2.12 -3.28
CA THR A 18 -8.06 1.00 -2.67
C THR A 18 -8.77 0.54 -1.41
N GLU A 19 -8.43 -0.64 -0.93
CA GLU A 19 -8.94 -1.20 0.31
C GLU A 19 -7.74 -1.66 1.15
N SER A 20 -7.51 -1.03 2.31
CA SER A 20 -6.42 -1.38 3.23
C SER A 20 -6.97 -1.60 4.63
N HIS A 21 -7.70 -2.71 4.75
CA HIS A 21 -8.33 -3.16 5.99
C HIS A 21 -7.32 -3.81 6.95
N ASP A 22 -7.68 -3.81 8.23
CA ASP A 22 -6.95 -4.61 9.20
C ASP A 22 -7.28 -6.11 9.05
N LEU A 23 -6.25 -6.95 9.16
CA LEU A 23 -6.38 -8.40 9.24
C LEU A 23 -6.38 -8.82 10.72
N VAL A 24 -7.51 -9.30 11.22
CA VAL A 24 -7.67 -9.78 12.59
C VAL A 24 -7.43 -11.28 12.65
N LEU A 25 -6.56 -11.71 13.57
CA LEU A 25 -6.17 -13.10 13.78
C LEU A 25 -6.49 -13.51 15.22
N ASN A 26 -7.56 -14.29 15.39
CA ASN A 26 -8.06 -14.79 16.67
C ASN A 26 -7.78 -16.29 16.79
N ASP A 27 -6.77 -16.67 17.58
CA ASP A 27 -6.38 -18.07 17.84
C ASP A 27 -6.24 -18.92 16.57
N VAL A 28 -5.63 -18.34 15.53
CA VAL A 28 -5.46 -18.99 14.22
C VAL A 28 -4.32 -20.01 14.29
N HIS A 29 -4.64 -21.28 14.03
CA HIS A 29 -3.66 -22.35 13.91
C HIS A 29 -3.24 -22.55 12.45
N ILE A 30 -1.94 -22.47 12.18
CA ILE A 30 -1.35 -22.59 10.84
C ILE A 30 -0.55 -23.91 10.75
N PRO A 31 -0.77 -24.75 9.72
CA PRO A 31 0.04 -25.94 9.48
C PRO A 31 1.53 -25.61 9.24
N LYS A 32 2.44 -26.48 9.69
CA LYS A 32 3.89 -26.22 9.63
C LYS A 32 4.40 -26.08 8.19
N GLU A 33 3.77 -26.77 7.25
CA GLU A 33 4.05 -26.70 5.81
C GLU A 33 3.84 -25.31 5.21
N ASN A 34 3.04 -24.44 5.85
CA ASN A 34 2.83 -23.05 5.42
C ASN A 34 3.88 -22.08 6.00
N PHE A 35 4.90 -22.59 6.72
CA PHE A 35 5.98 -21.77 7.24
C PHE A 35 6.92 -21.34 6.12
N VAL A 36 6.97 -20.04 5.82
CA VAL A 36 7.75 -19.50 4.69
C VAL A 36 9.19 -19.21 5.09
N GLU A 37 9.41 -18.39 6.12
CA GLU A 37 10.73 -17.92 6.48
C GLU A 37 10.82 -17.42 7.93
N THR A 38 12.03 -17.49 8.51
CA THR A 38 12.38 -16.78 9.74
C THR A 38 13.12 -15.51 9.36
N ARG A 39 12.73 -14.35 9.92
CA ARG A 39 13.52 -13.11 9.76
C ARG A 39 14.92 -13.32 10.35
N SER A 40 15.94 -13.32 9.50
CA SER A 40 17.33 -13.24 9.94
C SER A 40 17.72 -11.77 10.16
N ALA A 41 18.59 -11.50 11.14
CA ALA A 41 19.06 -10.16 11.51
C ALA A 41 20.11 -9.60 10.52
N GLY A 42 19.92 -9.82 9.22
CA GLY A 42 20.82 -9.35 8.17
C GLY A 42 20.52 -7.91 7.74
N VAL A 43 21.53 -7.25 7.17
CA VAL A 43 21.37 -5.92 6.55
C VAL A 43 20.42 -6.05 5.35
N LYS A 44 19.30 -5.31 5.38
CA LYS A 44 18.36 -5.24 4.26
C LYS A 44 19.06 -4.66 3.04
N LYS A 45 19.15 -5.43 1.96
CA LYS A 45 19.61 -4.92 0.66
C LYS A 45 18.64 -3.86 0.15
N PRO A 46 19.12 -2.83 -0.58
CA PRO A 46 18.25 -1.89 -1.26
C PRO A 46 17.25 -2.64 -2.16
N ASN A 47 15.95 -2.39 -1.96
CA ASN A 47 14.90 -3.04 -2.74
C ASN A 47 14.54 -2.19 -3.96
N GLY A 48 15.04 -2.58 -5.14
CA GLY A 48 14.74 -1.90 -6.40
C GLY A 48 13.27 -1.90 -6.78
N TRP A 49 12.44 -2.80 -6.22
CA TRP A 49 11.00 -2.80 -6.43
C TRP A 49 10.36 -1.47 -6.02
N ILE A 50 10.89 -0.81 -4.99
CA ILE A 50 10.30 0.43 -4.41
C ILE A 50 10.37 1.62 -5.39
N LEU A 51 11.11 1.52 -6.50
CA LEU A 51 11.21 2.58 -7.51
C LEU A 51 9.87 2.94 -8.18
N HIS A 52 8.85 2.09 -8.11
CA HIS A 52 7.52 2.46 -8.61
C HIS A 52 6.90 3.63 -7.84
N ILE A 53 7.24 3.82 -6.56
CA ILE A 53 6.73 4.92 -5.73
C ILE A 53 7.13 6.28 -6.32
N PRO A 54 8.42 6.65 -6.45
CA PRO A 54 8.78 7.94 -7.00
C PRO A 54 8.27 8.15 -8.44
N SER A 55 8.22 7.10 -9.27
CA SER A 55 7.68 7.19 -10.63
C SER A 55 6.21 7.60 -10.68
N VAL A 56 5.36 7.02 -9.81
CA VAL A 56 3.94 7.39 -9.72
C VAL A 56 3.78 8.82 -9.20
N TYR A 57 4.55 9.21 -8.18
CA TYR A 57 4.49 10.56 -7.62
C TYR A 57 4.93 11.64 -8.63
N LEU A 58 5.91 11.34 -9.49
CA LEU A 58 6.28 12.24 -10.58
C LEU A 58 5.11 12.50 -11.52
N GLY A 59 4.38 11.45 -11.92
CA GLY A 59 3.19 11.59 -12.78
C GLY A 59 2.08 12.41 -12.12
N ILE A 60 1.82 12.22 -10.83
CA ILE A 60 0.85 13.02 -10.06
C ILE A 60 1.25 14.51 -10.06
N ALA A 61 2.53 14.80 -9.80
CA ALA A 61 3.03 16.16 -9.79
C ALA A 61 2.93 16.85 -11.16
N GLN A 62 3.20 16.11 -12.24
CA GLN A 62 3.04 16.60 -13.61
C GLN A 62 1.57 16.94 -13.92
N ALA A 63 0.64 16.03 -13.62
CA ALA A 63 -0.79 16.26 -13.83
C ALA A 63 -1.32 17.46 -13.02
N ALA A 64 -0.91 17.59 -11.76
CA ALA A 64 -1.30 18.73 -10.92
C ALA A 64 -0.78 20.06 -11.48
N ARG A 65 0.47 20.07 -11.97
CA ARG A 65 1.07 21.24 -12.63
C ARG A 65 0.34 21.61 -13.91
N ASP A 66 0.00 20.63 -14.74
CA ASP A 66 -0.71 20.87 -16.00
C ASP A 66 -2.10 21.44 -15.75
N TYR A 67 -2.84 20.88 -14.79
CA TYR A 67 -4.12 21.42 -14.34
C TYR A 67 -4.01 22.89 -13.87
N ALA A 68 -3.03 23.20 -13.02
CA ALA A 68 -2.84 24.56 -12.50
C ALA A 68 -2.52 25.57 -13.62
N VAL A 69 -1.66 25.18 -14.58
CA VAL A 69 -1.33 26.02 -15.74
C VAL A 69 -2.55 26.25 -16.63
N ASP A 70 -3.33 25.21 -16.89
CA ASP A 70 -4.54 25.31 -17.72
C ASP A 70 -5.63 26.14 -17.05
N PHE A 71 -5.80 26.02 -15.74
CA PHE A 71 -6.70 26.84 -14.95
C PHE A 71 -6.32 28.32 -15.04
N ALA A 72 -5.04 28.65 -14.83
CA ALA A 72 -4.55 30.02 -14.86
C ALA A 72 -4.68 30.70 -16.23
N LYS A 73 -4.65 29.93 -17.34
CA LYS A 73 -4.85 30.45 -18.70
C LYS A 73 -6.31 30.71 -19.06
N LYS A 74 -7.25 30.09 -18.34
CA LYS A 74 -8.70 30.21 -18.59
C LYS A 74 -9.36 31.32 -17.78
N THR A 75 -8.59 32.02 -16.95
CA THR A 75 -8.98 33.23 -16.21
C THR A 75 -8.43 34.45 -16.93
#